data_AF-A0A965P5L2-F1
#
_entry.id   AF-A0A965P5L2-F1
#
_cell.length_a   1.000
_cell.length_b   1.000
_cell.length_c   1.000
_cell.angle_alpha   90.00
_cell.angle_beta   90.00
_cell.angle_gamma   90.00
#
_symmetry.space_group_name_H-M   'P 1'
#
loop_
_entity.id
_entity.type
_entity.pdbx_description
1 polymer ?
#
loop_
_entity_poly.entity_id
_entity_poly.type
_entity_poly.pdbx_seq_one_letter_code
_entity_poly.pdbx_strand_id
1 'polypeptide(L)'
;MITIEQIPYKWSARGQKLIYRASSTETAQPGFKYTVKAYDTFSNTEYNFIYDGAIFDDKLYFDLQPLIKLRHWENESGKYITPHYIPFDVPQEEPYGWGYNEWQVDIGEGWLIDGVFTPDTESVISAEIVQVFNAYLQPFYGFRPDPDGNIYATRYALNKDPISYAWSDRFIRTHNWDYYDYFSSILDANSVFIPAYNTDWGAITYMGAYGGATLTTNTTKKVMVTLYYDNATSSVDFTVVTSATAVDVYPMLHIGVYPQNLKAGGAGVPDPTLYNWDFYVITILDNTDEPVNIPYVFYNASKYGQHDCNNDVIRIAWVSMRGGWDYFNFIKRSEISNQVDRKQFTRRLNNSSSDIFYRNQRQTIDLINLTERTITVNSDWIQENEFVYLKNLFNSNQVHWLTRPTIYPISNTTQNPDIAVPVSLIDTSFTEQRGRNGKLVNVTLKFKITQDFWT
;
A
#
# COMPACT_ATOMS: atom_id res chain seq x y z
N MET A 1 -12.84 18.31 -36.01
CA MET A 1 -13.64 18.24 -34.77
C MET A 1 -13.31 16.97 -34.02
N ILE A 2 -12.86 17.12 -32.78
CA ILE A 2 -12.44 16.02 -31.91
C ILE A 2 -13.66 15.31 -31.31
N THR A 3 -13.55 14.00 -31.13
CA THR A 3 -14.46 13.21 -30.30
C THR A 3 -13.65 12.32 -29.36
N ILE A 4 -13.90 12.43 -28.06
CA ILE A 4 -13.34 11.51 -27.06
C ILE A 4 -14.18 10.23 -27.07
N GLU A 5 -13.57 9.13 -27.49
CA GLU A 5 -14.25 7.83 -27.63
C GLU A 5 -14.15 7.02 -26.34
N GLN A 6 -13.06 7.20 -25.59
CA GLN A 6 -12.80 6.42 -24.38
C GLN A 6 -11.90 7.18 -23.41
N ILE A 7 -12.21 7.01 -22.13
CA ILE A 7 -11.40 7.47 -21.00
C ILE A 7 -11.27 6.33 -19.96
N PRO A 8 -10.30 6.40 -19.05
CA PRO A 8 -10.26 5.52 -17.87
C PRO A 8 -11.55 5.63 -17.03
N TYR A 9 -11.78 4.67 -16.12
CA TYR A 9 -12.84 4.83 -15.13
C TYR A 9 -12.50 5.95 -14.15
N LYS A 10 -13.52 6.63 -13.61
CA LYS A 10 -13.34 7.76 -12.67
C LYS A 10 -12.47 7.39 -11.47
N TRP A 11 -12.49 6.14 -11.04
CA TRP A 11 -11.57 5.57 -10.05
C TRP A 11 -10.69 4.52 -10.74
N SER A 12 -9.38 4.72 -10.79
CA SER A 12 -8.49 3.83 -11.55
C SER A 12 -7.20 3.54 -10.81
N ALA A 13 -6.76 2.28 -10.80
CA ALA A 13 -5.44 1.93 -10.27
C ALA A 13 -4.35 2.57 -11.14
N ARG A 14 -3.21 2.98 -10.56
CA ARG A 14 -2.09 3.51 -11.36
C ARG A 14 -1.34 2.42 -12.13
N GLY A 15 -1.33 1.19 -11.61
CA GLY A 15 -0.59 0.06 -12.17
C GLY A 15 -1.37 -0.70 -13.23
N GLN A 16 -2.12 0.03 -14.07
CA GLN A 16 -2.77 -0.43 -15.29
C GLN A 16 -2.55 0.63 -16.37
N LYS A 17 -2.87 0.30 -17.62
CA LYS A 17 -2.87 1.28 -18.70
C LYS A 17 -4.02 2.26 -18.52
N LEU A 18 -3.74 3.56 -18.60
CA LEU A 18 -4.72 4.64 -18.42
C LEU A 18 -4.92 5.36 -19.75
N ILE A 19 -5.61 4.68 -20.65
CA ILE A 19 -5.69 5.07 -22.06
C ILE A 19 -6.87 6.00 -22.31
N TYR A 20 -6.56 7.16 -22.87
CA TYR A 20 -7.49 8.07 -23.52
C TYR A 20 -7.47 7.79 -25.03
N ARG A 21 -8.64 7.56 -25.61
CA ARG A 21 -8.82 7.36 -27.05
C ARG A 21 -9.69 8.48 -27.62
N ALA A 22 -9.20 9.13 -28.65
CA ALA A 22 -9.94 10.18 -29.35
C ALA A 22 -9.76 10.08 -30.86
N SER A 23 -10.75 10.56 -31.61
CA SER A 23 -10.71 10.69 -33.06
C SER A 23 -10.94 12.14 -33.49
N SER A 24 -10.54 12.47 -34.72
CA SER A 24 -10.76 13.77 -35.34
C SER A 24 -11.20 13.59 -36.78
N THR A 25 -11.99 14.53 -37.29
CA THR A 25 -12.36 14.63 -38.71
C THR A 25 -11.26 15.23 -39.58
N GLU A 26 -10.24 15.85 -38.97
CA GLU A 26 -9.20 16.63 -39.66
C GLU A 26 -7.89 15.84 -39.87
N THR A 27 -7.85 14.55 -39.53
CA THR A 27 -6.63 13.71 -39.59
C THR A 27 -6.00 13.63 -40.98
N ALA A 28 -6.81 13.80 -42.04
CA ALA A 28 -6.34 13.82 -43.42
C ALA A 28 -5.69 15.15 -43.84
N GLN A 29 -5.79 16.21 -43.03
CA GLN A 29 -5.22 17.52 -43.36
C GLN A 29 -3.69 17.49 -43.24
N PRO A 30 -2.95 18.08 -44.20
CA PRO A 30 -1.50 18.14 -44.13
C PRO A 30 -1.02 18.82 -42.83
N GLY A 31 -0.04 18.20 -42.16
CA GLY A 31 0.57 18.75 -40.94
C GLY A 31 -0.27 18.59 -39.68
N PHE A 32 -1.43 17.93 -39.74
CA PHE A 32 -2.28 17.65 -38.58
C PHE A 32 -1.53 16.91 -37.46
N LYS A 33 -1.79 17.30 -36.21
CA LYS A 33 -1.35 16.63 -34.98
C LYS A 33 -2.45 16.73 -33.92
N TYR A 34 -2.48 15.75 -33.03
CA TYR A 34 -3.20 15.86 -31.77
C TYR A 34 -2.35 16.62 -30.75
N THR A 35 -3.01 17.43 -29.92
CA THR A 35 -2.42 18.01 -28.71
C THR A 35 -3.06 17.36 -27.49
N VAL A 36 -2.25 17.06 -26.48
CA VAL A 36 -2.73 16.53 -25.21
C VAL A 36 -2.12 17.35 -24.09
N LYS A 37 -2.97 17.86 -23.20
CA LYS A 37 -2.56 18.48 -21.94
C LYS A 37 -3.01 17.60 -20.80
N ALA A 38 -2.07 17.02 -20.08
CA ALA A 38 -2.35 16.29 -18.85
C ALA A 38 -2.02 17.19 -17.66
N TYR A 39 -3.02 17.44 -16.81
CA TYR A 39 -2.91 18.31 -15.65
C TYR A 39 -3.04 17.49 -14.37
N ASP A 40 -1.97 17.51 -13.57
CA ASP A 40 -1.97 17.00 -12.19
C ASP A 40 -2.57 18.09 -11.29
N THR A 41 -3.77 17.84 -10.78
CA THR A 41 -4.54 18.80 -9.98
C THR A 41 -4.04 18.96 -8.56
N PHE A 42 -3.12 18.11 -8.08
CA PHE A 42 -2.47 18.28 -6.77
C PHE A 42 -1.19 19.11 -6.88
N SER A 43 -0.29 18.73 -7.79
CA SER A 43 0.97 19.45 -7.96
C SER A 43 0.85 20.72 -8.80
N ASN A 44 -0.32 20.95 -9.41
CA ASN A 44 -0.56 21.99 -10.42
C ASN A 44 0.46 21.94 -11.57
N THR A 45 0.88 20.72 -11.94
CA THR A 45 1.85 20.50 -13.01
C THR A 45 1.12 20.14 -14.30
N GLU A 46 1.43 20.88 -15.36
CA GLU A 46 0.91 20.63 -16.70
C GLU A 46 1.97 19.95 -17.58
N TYR A 47 1.56 18.88 -18.26
CA TYR A 47 2.36 18.16 -19.23
C TYR A 47 1.72 18.31 -20.61
N ASN A 48 2.46 18.90 -21.54
CA ASN A 48 2.01 19.12 -22.91
C ASN A 48 2.67 18.12 -23.86
N PHE A 49 1.86 17.50 -24.71
CA PHE A 49 2.31 16.53 -25.70
C PHE A 49 1.71 16.83 -27.06
N ILE A 50 2.47 16.47 -28.10
CA ILE A 50 2.05 16.54 -29.50
C ILE A 50 2.18 15.12 -30.06
N TYR A 51 1.09 14.61 -30.62
CA TYR A 51 1.01 13.24 -31.14
C TYR A 51 0.62 13.23 -32.61
N ASP A 52 1.20 12.29 -33.33
CA ASP A 52 0.63 11.81 -34.58
C ASP A 52 -0.55 10.87 -34.29
N GLY A 53 -1.48 10.78 -35.25
CA GLY A 53 -2.48 9.72 -35.25
C GLY A 53 -1.80 8.34 -35.30
N ALA A 54 -2.41 7.35 -34.68
CA ALA A 54 -1.90 5.99 -34.70
C ALA A 54 -1.92 5.43 -36.13
N ILE A 55 -0.87 4.69 -36.49
CA ILE A 55 -0.64 4.16 -37.85
C ILE A 55 -1.82 3.33 -38.40
N PHE A 56 -2.60 2.70 -37.51
CA PHE A 56 -3.61 1.73 -37.91
C PHE A 56 -5.00 2.31 -38.13
N ASP A 57 -5.35 3.41 -37.45
CA ASP A 57 -6.70 3.98 -37.48
C ASP A 57 -6.74 5.52 -37.39
N ASP A 58 -5.58 6.18 -37.47
CA ASP A 58 -5.38 7.63 -37.36
C ASP A 58 -5.90 8.26 -36.05
N LYS A 59 -6.20 7.44 -35.02
CA LYS A 59 -6.71 7.93 -33.74
C LYS A 59 -5.61 8.24 -32.75
N LEU A 60 -5.94 9.07 -31.76
CA LEU A 60 -5.10 9.31 -30.60
C LEU A 60 -5.22 8.15 -29.61
N TYR A 61 -4.07 7.67 -29.12
CA TYR A 61 -3.95 6.81 -27.95
C TYR A 61 -2.95 7.41 -26.98
N PHE A 62 -3.46 8.05 -25.93
CA PHE A 62 -2.63 8.65 -24.89
C PHE A 62 -2.70 7.82 -23.61
N ASP A 63 -1.55 7.39 -23.09
CA ASP A 63 -1.45 6.65 -21.82
C ASP A 63 -0.96 7.58 -20.72
N LEU A 64 -1.81 7.85 -19.73
CA LEU A 64 -1.50 8.73 -18.61
C LEU A 64 -0.53 8.08 -17.61
N GLN A 65 -0.49 6.74 -17.55
CA GLN A 65 0.21 5.98 -16.51
C GLN A 65 1.68 6.39 -16.25
N PRO A 66 2.52 6.67 -17.27
CA PRO A 66 3.92 7.04 -17.04
C PRO A 66 4.13 8.35 -16.27
N LEU A 67 3.14 9.24 -16.25
CA LEU A 67 3.22 10.53 -15.55
C LEU A 67 2.91 10.40 -14.05
N ILE A 68 2.29 9.28 -13.65
CA ILE A 68 1.73 9.12 -12.32
C ILE A 68 2.77 8.53 -11.36
N LYS A 69 3.12 9.31 -10.35
CA LYS A 69 4.00 8.90 -9.25
C LYS A 69 3.24 9.06 -7.94
N LEU A 70 2.68 7.96 -7.44
CA LEU A 70 1.96 7.95 -6.17
C LEU A 70 2.71 7.11 -5.13
N ARG A 71 2.59 7.53 -3.88
CA ARG A 71 3.05 6.86 -2.67
C ARG A 71 2.08 7.19 -1.56
N HIS A 72 1.75 6.20 -0.74
CA HIS A 72 0.96 6.45 0.47
C HIS A 72 1.69 7.43 1.38
N TRP A 73 0.91 8.20 2.13
CA TRP A 73 1.42 9.17 3.07
C TRP A 73 2.14 8.50 4.23
N GLU A 74 3.40 8.90 4.43
CA GLU A 74 4.29 8.45 5.48
C GLU A 74 4.63 9.72 6.29
N ASN A 75 3.89 9.99 7.38
CA ASN A 75 4.02 11.24 8.13
C ASN A 75 5.45 11.49 8.62
N GLU A 76 6.06 12.61 8.20
CA GLU A 76 7.41 13.04 8.62
C GLU A 76 7.40 14.00 9.84
N SER A 77 6.24 14.50 10.26
CA SER A 77 6.14 15.66 11.16
C SER A 77 5.73 15.31 12.59
N GLY A 78 6.62 14.64 13.33
CA GLY A 78 6.72 14.64 14.80
C GLY A 78 5.54 14.17 15.66
N LYS A 79 4.35 13.96 15.09
CA LYS A 79 3.20 13.27 15.70
C LYS A 79 3.16 11.87 15.13
N TYR A 80 3.29 10.91 16.03
CA TYR A 80 3.47 9.46 15.87
C TYR A 80 2.38 8.69 15.07
N ILE A 81 1.59 9.36 14.24
CA ILE A 81 0.53 8.74 13.45
C ILE A 81 1.07 8.53 12.03
N THR A 82 1.79 7.43 11.85
CA THR A 82 1.88 6.78 10.52
C THR A 82 0.58 6.02 10.28
N PRO A 83 0.23 5.64 9.05
CA PRO A 83 -0.99 4.87 8.80
C PRO A 83 -1.05 3.51 9.52
N HIS A 84 0.03 3.08 10.18
CA HIS A 84 0.07 1.86 10.97
C HIS A 84 -0.32 2.08 12.45
N TYR A 85 -0.08 3.27 13.00
CA TYR A 85 -0.21 3.61 14.41
C TYR A 85 -1.47 4.44 14.70
N ILE A 86 -2.57 4.10 14.04
CA ILE A 86 -3.85 4.79 14.15
C ILE A 86 -4.69 4.14 15.27
N PRO A 87 -5.21 4.87 16.28
CA PRO A 87 -6.23 4.34 17.18
C PRO A 87 -7.49 3.90 16.43
N PHE A 88 -8.16 2.83 16.86
CA PHE A 88 -9.33 2.30 16.15
C PHE A 88 -10.48 3.31 15.96
N ASP A 89 -10.72 4.16 16.96
CA ASP A 89 -11.80 5.15 17.00
C ASP A 89 -11.48 6.45 16.23
N VAL A 90 -10.31 6.54 15.58
CA VAL A 90 -9.88 7.71 14.81
C VAL A 90 -9.45 7.28 13.41
N PRO A 91 -10.39 6.88 12.52
CA PRO A 91 -10.06 6.57 11.13
C PRO A 91 -9.28 7.72 10.49
N GLN A 92 -8.20 7.38 9.80
CA GLN A 92 -7.31 8.35 9.18
C GLN A 92 -7.61 8.43 7.68
N GLU A 93 -7.84 9.64 7.20
CA GLU A 93 -7.97 9.88 5.77
C GLU A 93 -6.59 9.87 5.10
N GLU A 94 -6.52 9.32 3.89
CA GLU A 94 -5.35 9.56 3.05
C GLU A 94 -5.41 11.01 2.55
N PRO A 95 -4.35 11.81 2.76
CA PRO A 95 -4.27 13.13 2.18
C PRO A 95 -4.25 13.08 0.65
N TYR A 96 -5.03 13.95 0.02
CA TYR A 96 -5.01 14.15 -1.42
C TYR A 96 -3.58 14.46 -1.92
N GLY A 97 -3.19 13.85 -3.05
CA GLY A 97 -1.86 13.96 -3.65
C GLY A 97 -0.86 12.86 -3.28
N TRP A 98 -1.22 11.99 -2.33
CA TRP A 98 -0.36 10.89 -1.86
C TRP A 98 -0.80 9.55 -2.44
N GLY A 99 -1.50 8.74 -1.66
CA GLY A 99 -1.99 7.44 -2.10
C GLY A 99 -3.04 7.51 -3.21
N TYR A 100 -3.59 8.69 -3.48
CA TYR A 100 -4.40 8.98 -4.66
C TYR A 100 -4.29 10.45 -5.07
N ASN A 101 -4.60 10.72 -6.33
CA ASN A 101 -4.60 12.05 -6.94
C ASN A 101 -5.59 12.13 -8.10
N GLU A 102 -5.95 13.33 -8.52
CA GLU A 102 -6.81 13.61 -9.65
C GLU A 102 -6.00 14.07 -10.87
N TRP A 103 -6.53 13.76 -12.04
CA TRP A 103 -5.93 14.15 -13.31
C TRP A 103 -7.02 14.62 -14.27
N GLN A 104 -6.78 15.78 -14.88
CA GLN A 104 -7.56 16.28 -16.00
C GLN A 104 -6.75 16.11 -17.28
N VAL A 105 -7.40 15.67 -18.36
CA VAL A 105 -6.77 15.55 -19.68
C VAL A 105 -7.58 16.33 -20.69
N ASP A 106 -6.96 17.33 -21.30
CA ASP A 106 -7.54 18.07 -22.41
C ASP A 106 -6.92 17.58 -23.72
N ILE A 107 -7.75 17.39 -24.73
CA ILE A 107 -7.35 16.91 -26.06
C ILE A 107 -7.74 17.97 -27.08
N GLY A 108 -6.78 18.39 -27.91
CA GLY A 108 -6.95 19.41 -28.94
C GLY A 108 -6.36 18.98 -30.29
N GLU A 109 -6.52 19.83 -31.30
CA GLU A 109 -5.93 19.71 -32.64
C GLU A 109 -4.84 20.79 -32.82
N GLY A 110 -3.94 20.57 -33.77
CA GLY A 110 -2.95 21.56 -34.19
C GLY A 110 -2.27 21.17 -35.49
N TRP A 111 -1.60 22.13 -36.13
CA TRP A 111 -0.99 21.94 -37.45
C TRP A 111 0.46 22.39 -37.48
N LEU A 112 1.30 21.63 -38.17
CA LEU A 112 2.63 22.05 -38.61
C LEU A 112 2.50 22.86 -39.90
N ILE A 113 2.64 24.18 -39.78
CA ILE A 113 2.62 25.12 -40.90
C ILE A 113 4.04 25.64 -41.08
N ASP A 114 4.66 25.36 -42.23
CA ASP A 114 6.03 25.78 -42.56
C ASP A 114 7.07 25.42 -41.48
N GLY A 115 6.89 24.27 -40.83
CA GLY A 115 7.77 23.77 -39.76
C GLY A 115 7.51 24.37 -38.37
N VAL A 116 6.50 25.24 -38.23
CA VAL A 116 6.06 25.78 -36.94
C VAL A 116 4.76 25.12 -36.51
N PHE A 117 4.74 24.59 -35.30
CA PHE A 117 3.52 24.01 -34.73
C PHE A 117 2.58 25.11 -34.24
N THR A 118 1.36 25.13 -34.77
CA THR A 118 0.30 26.07 -34.43
C THR A 118 -0.88 25.29 -33.83
N PRO A 119 -1.12 25.35 -32.50
CA PRO A 119 -2.27 24.72 -31.87
C PRO A 119 -3.57 25.47 -32.21
N ASP A 120 -4.66 24.75 -32.38
CA ASP A 120 -6.00 25.36 -32.45
C ASP A 120 -6.66 25.30 -31.08
N THR A 121 -6.72 26.46 -30.44
CA THR A 121 -7.30 26.61 -29.10
C THR A 121 -8.81 26.41 -29.08
N GLU A 122 -9.51 26.53 -30.20
CA GLU A 122 -10.97 26.36 -30.27
C GLU A 122 -11.38 24.88 -30.38
N SER A 123 -10.46 24.00 -30.80
CA SER A 123 -10.68 22.56 -30.95
C SER A 123 -10.59 21.76 -29.64
N VAL A 124 -10.18 22.38 -28.54
CA VAL A 124 -9.86 21.69 -27.28
C VAL A 124 -11.12 21.18 -26.58
N ILE A 125 -11.11 19.90 -26.22
CA ILE A 125 -12.15 19.23 -25.44
C ILE A 125 -11.51 18.67 -24.16
N SER A 126 -12.07 19.02 -23.01
CA SER A 126 -11.68 18.46 -21.72
C SER A 126 -12.35 17.10 -21.49
N ALA A 127 -11.55 16.09 -21.18
CA ALA A 127 -12.05 14.85 -20.62
C ALA A 127 -12.54 15.06 -19.18
N GLU A 128 -13.37 14.13 -18.70
CA GLU A 128 -13.73 14.09 -17.28
C GLU A 128 -12.48 13.85 -16.41
N ILE A 129 -12.48 14.44 -15.21
CA ILE A 129 -11.43 14.24 -14.19
C ILE A 129 -11.42 12.77 -13.76
N VAL A 130 -10.23 12.17 -13.76
CA VAL A 130 -10.02 10.79 -13.30
C VAL A 130 -9.23 10.81 -11.99
N GLN A 131 -9.74 10.13 -10.98
CA GLN A 131 -9.02 9.81 -9.75
C GLN A 131 -8.18 8.55 -9.97
N VAL A 132 -6.88 8.66 -9.70
CA VAL A 132 -5.93 7.56 -9.78
C VAL A 132 -5.34 7.30 -8.40
N PHE A 133 -5.23 6.02 -8.02
CA PHE A 133 -4.71 5.62 -6.71
C PHE A 133 -3.59 4.59 -6.80
N ASN A 134 -2.86 4.43 -5.70
CA ASN A 134 -1.65 3.63 -5.58
C ASN A 134 -1.93 2.11 -5.51
N ALA A 135 -2.47 1.55 -6.58
CA ALA A 135 -2.70 0.12 -6.74
C ALA A 135 -2.11 -0.38 -8.07
N TYR A 136 -1.97 -1.69 -8.22
CA TYR A 136 -1.45 -2.35 -9.41
C TYR A 136 -2.29 -3.56 -9.80
N LEU A 137 -2.58 -3.69 -11.08
CA LEU A 137 -3.37 -4.79 -11.62
C LEU A 137 -2.57 -5.57 -12.65
N GLN A 138 -2.83 -6.87 -12.75
CA GLN A 138 -2.22 -7.69 -13.79
C GLN A 138 -2.92 -7.45 -15.15
N PRO A 139 -2.18 -7.40 -16.26
CA PRO A 139 -2.76 -7.25 -17.61
C PRO A 139 -3.82 -8.30 -17.97
N PHE A 140 -3.78 -9.47 -17.32
CA PHE A 140 -4.79 -10.52 -17.49
C PHE A 140 -6.22 -10.06 -17.17
N TYR A 141 -6.39 -9.06 -16.30
CA TYR A 141 -7.71 -8.50 -15.98
C TYR A 141 -8.27 -7.57 -17.07
N GLY A 142 -7.57 -7.43 -18.19
CA GLY A 142 -7.96 -6.59 -19.31
C GLY A 142 -7.30 -5.22 -19.28
N PHE A 143 -7.57 -4.42 -20.31
CA PHE A 143 -6.95 -3.10 -20.49
C PHE A 143 -7.66 -1.98 -19.69
N ARG A 144 -8.92 -2.19 -19.31
CA ARG A 144 -9.76 -1.26 -18.55
C ARG A 144 -10.66 -2.07 -17.58
N PRO A 145 -10.07 -2.71 -16.56
CA PRO A 145 -10.83 -3.45 -15.56
C PRO A 145 -11.77 -2.51 -14.79
N ASP A 146 -12.98 -2.99 -14.53
CA ASP A 146 -14.03 -2.22 -13.85
C ASP A 146 -13.78 -2.22 -12.33
N PRO A 147 -13.57 -1.04 -11.70
CA PRO A 147 -13.33 -0.90 -10.27
C PRO A 147 -14.60 -1.05 -9.41
N ASP A 148 -15.79 -0.95 -10.03
CA ASP A 148 -17.11 -1.05 -9.39
C ASP A 148 -17.85 -2.35 -9.79
N GLY A 149 -17.21 -3.15 -10.65
CA GLY A 149 -17.81 -4.35 -11.25
C GLY A 149 -17.78 -5.59 -10.36
N ASN A 150 -18.08 -6.74 -10.98
CA ASN A 150 -18.30 -8.02 -10.29
C ASN A 150 -17.06 -8.94 -10.24
N ILE A 151 -15.85 -8.41 -10.46
CA ILE A 151 -14.60 -9.18 -10.39
C ILE A 151 -13.89 -8.82 -9.10
N TYR A 152 -13.77 -9.79 -8.18
CA TYR A 152 -13.18 -9.56 -6.85
C TYR A 152 -11.80 -8.91 -6.89
N ALA A 153 -10.95 -9.33 -7.84
CA ALA A 153 -9.57 -8.85 -7.94
C ALA A 153 -9.45 -7.37 -8.32
N THR A 154 -10.44 -6.84 -9.05
CA THR A 154 -10.44 -5.46 -9.57
C THR A 154 -11.46 -4.57 -8.89
N ARG A 155 -12.37 -5.13 -8.09
CA ARG A 155 -13.41 -4.38 -7.37
C ARG A 155 -12.83 -3.70 -6.13
N TYR A 156 -13.18 -2.43 -5.93
CA TYR A 156 -12.78 -1.63 -4.77
C TYR A 156 -13.96 -1.12 -3.92
N ALA A 157 -15.19 -1.19 -4.46
CA ALA A 157 -16.42 -0.82 -3.77
C ALA A 157 -16.89 -1.90 -2.80
N LEU A 158 -17.46 -1.47 -1.66
CA LEU A 158 -18.05 -2.33 -0.65
C LEU A 158 -19.57 -2.15 -0.65
N ASN A 159 -20.31 -3.21 -0.95
CA ASN A 159 -21.76 -3.12 -1.19
C ASN A 159 -22.54 -4.39 -0.81
N LYS A 160 -22.08 -5.13 0.20
CA LYS A 160 -22.67 -6.39 0.71
C LYS A 160 -22.54 -7.59 -0.24
N ASP A 161 -21.84 -7.43 -1.36
CA ASP A 161 -21.52 -8.54 -2.25
C ASP A 161 -20.52 -9.51 -1.59
N PRO A 162 -20.67 -10.83 -1.73
CA PRO A 162 -19.70 -11.84 -1.26
C PRO A 162 -18.29 -11.71 -1.86
N ILE A 163 -18.02 -10.72 -2.72
CA ILE A 163 -16.68 -10.37 -3.20
C ILE A 163 -16.20 -8.98 -2.75
N SER A 164 -16.88 -8.33 -1.81
CA SER A 164 -16.48 -7.04 -1.25
C SER A 164 -15.38 -7.21 -0.20
N TYR A 165 -14.13 -7.16 -0.66
CA TYR A 165 -12.94 -7.12 0.20
C TYR A 165 -12.46 -5.67 0.38
N ALA A 166 -12.05 -5.33 1.60
CA ALA A 166 -11.16 -4.19 1.82
C ALA A 166 -9.89 -4.26 0.93
N TRP A 167 -9.09 -3.19 0.89
CA TRP A 167 -7.99 -3.03 -0.07
C TRP A 167 -6.72 -3.80 0.34
N SER A 168 -6.89 -5.02 0.84
CA SER A 168 -5.85 -5.98 1.18
C SER A 168 -5.82 -7.09 0.14
N ASP A 169 -4.65 -7.67 -0.11
CA ASP A 169 -4.49 -8.83 -0.97
C ASP A 169 -4.84 -10.15 -0.25
N ARG A 170 -5.39 -10.07 0.97
CA ARG A 170 -5.91 -11.22 1.71
C ARG A 170 -7.35 -11.53 1.30
N PHE A 171 -7.57 -12.81 1.01
CA PHE A 171 -8.86 -13.40 0.68
C PHE A 171 -9.19 -14.51 1.68
N ILE A 172 -10.42 -15.04 1.62
CA ILE A 172 -10.94 -16.07 2.54
C ILE A 172 -9.99 -17.27 2.69
N ARG A 173 -9.25 -17.61 1.62
CA ARG A 173 -8.34 -18.75 1.58
C ARG A 173 -6.88 -18.40 1.74
N THR A 174 -6.53 -17.13 1.96
CA THR A 174 -5.13 -16.71 2.09
C THR A 174 -4.47 -17.42 3.26
N HIS A 175 -5.12 -17.41 4.42
CA HIS A 175 -4.69 -18.13 5.61
C HIS A 175 -5.87 -18.93 6.16
N ASN A 176 -5.70 -20.24 6.34
CA ASN A 176 -6.68 -21.07 7.02
C ASN A 176 -6.31 -21.19 8.50
N TRP A 177 -7.25 -20.89 9.38
CA TRP A 177 -7.05 -21.06 10.81
C TRP A 177 -7.49 -22.45 11.27
N ASP A 178 -6.54 -23.26 11.73
CA ASP A 178 -6.78 -24.66 12.12
C ASP A 178 -7.81 -24.82 13.25
N TYR A 179 -7.97 -23.81 14.10
CA TYR A 179 -8.96 -23.82 15.20
C TYR A 179 -10.31 -23.21 14.83
N TYR A 180 -10.53 -22.83 13.56
CA TYR A 180 -11.80 -22.26 13.12
C TYR A 180 -13.00 -23.15 13.48
N ASP A 181 -12.89 -24.47 13.29
CA ASP A 181 -13.98 -25.42 13.55
C ASP A 181 -14.44 -25.42 15.02
N TYR A 182 -13.55 -25.08 15.96
CA TYR A 182 -13.89 -24.95 17.38
C TYR A 182 -14.82 -23.76 17.65
N PHE A 183 -14.78 -22.74 16.78
CA PHE A 183 -15.53 -21.49 16.89
C PHE A 183 -16.58 -21.32 15.76
N SER A 184 -16.87 -22.38 15.00
CA SER A 184 -17.74 -22.31 13.80
C SER A 184 -19.20 -21.95 14.10
N SER A 185 -19.64 -22.04 15.36
CA SER A 185 -20.95 -21.55 15.79
C SER A 185 -21.06 -20.03 15.83
N ILE A 186 -19.92 -19.33 15.85
CA ILE A 186 -19.81 -17.87 15.91
C ILE A 186 -19.23 -17.32 14.61
N LEU A 187 -18.27 -18.03 14.01
CA LEU A 187 -17.51 -17.56 12.85
C LEU A 187 -18.03 -18.11 11.52
N ASP A 188 -18.11 -17.25 10.51
CA ASP A 188 -18.38 -17.64 9.13
C ASP A 188 -17.11 -18.21 8.48
N ALA A 189 -17.25 -19.34 7.78
CA ALA A 189 -16.17 -19.93 6.98
C ALA A 189 -15.74 -19.02 5.83
N ASN A 190 -16.60 -18.07 5.42
CA ASN A 190 -16.31 -17.03 4.44
C ASN A 190 -15.67 -15.79 5.07
N SER A 191 -14.86 -15.94 6.12
CA SER A 191 -14.11 -14.86 6.73
C SER A 191 -12.65 -14.86 6.28
N VAL A 192 -11.99 -13.70 6.33
CA VAL A 192 -10.54 -13.61 6.17
C VAL A 192 -9.87 -13.73 7.53
N PHE A 193 -9.14 -14.82 7.77
CA PHE A 193 -8.43 -15.04 9.03
C PHE A 193 -7.04 -14.40 9.04
N ILE A 194 -6.71 -13.72 10.12
CA ILE A 194 -5.45 -12.99 10.30
C ILE A 194 -4.83 -13.37 11.64
N PRO A 195 -3.63 -14.01 11.68
CA PRO A 195 -2.89 -14.17 12.92
C PRO A 195 -2.43 -12.81 13.44
N ALA A 196 -2.73 -12.52 14.71
CA ALA A 196 -2.28 -11.30 15.37
C ALA A 196 -1.72 -11.58 16.78
N TYR A 197 -0.68 -10.82 17.13
CA TYR A 197 -0.09 -10.78 18.47
C TYR A 197 -0.52 -9.50 19.20
N ASN A 198 -0.50 -9.53 20.53
CA ASN A 198 -0.89 -8.38 21.37
C ASN A 198 -0.13 -7.09 21.07
N THR A 199 1.08 -7.20 20.52
CA THR A 199 1.96 -6.07 20.19
C THR A 199 1.78 -5.56 18.77
N ASP A 200 0.94 -6.20 17.95
CA ASP A 200 0.82 -5.88 16.54
C ASP A 200 0.07 -4.58 16.32
N TRP A 201 0.66 -3.73 15.48
CA TRP A 201 0.05 -2.54 14.90
C TRP A 201 -0.26 -2.76 13.41
N GLY A 202 -1.32 -2.14 12.94
CA GLY A 202 -1.62 -2.05 11.52
C GLY A 202 -3.02 -1.56 11.24
N ALA A 203 -3.28 -1.24 9.98
CA ALA A 203 -4.55 -0.73 9.52
C ALA A 203 -5.13 -1.57 8.38
N ILE A 204 -6.42 -1.43 8.16
CA ILE A 204 -7.07 -1.85 6.93
C ILE A 204 -7.44 -0.58 6.16
N THR A 205 -7.15 -0.60 4.86
CA THR A 205 -7.54 0.46 3.94
C THR A 205 -8.83 0.07 3.22
N TYR A 206 -9.76 1.01 3.05
CA TYR A 206 -11.03 0.77 2.37
C TYR A 206 -11.58 2.05 1.74
N MET A 207 -12.60 1.88 0.89
CA MET A 207 -13.32 3.01 0.29
C MET A 207 -14.27 3.65 1.31
N GLY A 208 -14.00 4.91 1.65
CA GLY A 208 -14.82 5.71 2.54
C GLY A 208 -16.17 6.10 1.93
N ALA A 209 -17.02 6.73 2.74
CA ALA A 209 -18.37 7.12 2.37
C ALA A 209 -18.43 8.10 1.18
N TYR A 210 -17.42 8.97 1.02
CA TYR A 210 -17.33 9.96 -0.07
C TYR A 210 -16.85 9.36 -1.40
N GLY A 211 -16.26 8.17 -1.36
CA GLY A 211 -15.95 7.38 -2.56
C GLY A 211 -17.17 7.08 -3.45
N GLY A 212 -18.39 7.27 -2.95
CA GLY A 212 -19.63 7.07 -3.71
C GLY A 212 -19.77 7.93 -4.97
N ALA A 213 -19.04 9.06 -5.08
CA ALA A 213 -19.03 9.89 -6.29
C ALA A 213 -18.22 9.28 -7.44
N THR A 214 -17.23 8.42 -7.14
CA THR A 214 -16.37 7.76 -8.13
C THR A 214 -16.60 6.25 -8.22
N LEU A 215 -16.96 5.59 -7.12
CA LEU A 215 -17.46 4.21 -7.04
C LEU A 215 -18.93 4.20 -6.59
N THR A 216 -19.82 4.21 -7.57
CA THR A 216 -21.26 4.40 -7.37
C THR A 216 -21.95 3.32 -6.57
N THR A 217 -21.41 2.09 -6.52
CA THR A 217 -22.02 1.02 -5.72
C THR A 217 -21.58 1.01 -4.25
N ASN A 218 -20.59 1.82 -3.84
CA ASN A 218 -20.05 1.78 -2.48
C ASN A 218 -21.06 2.30 -1.43
N THR A 219 -21.33 1.51 -0.39
CA THR A 219 -22.33 1.84 0.65
C THR A 219 -21.76 1.98 2.07
N THR A 220 -20.44 1.93 2.24
CA THR A 220 -19.73 2.04 3.53
C THR A 220 -20.10 3.30 4.34
N LYS A 221 -20.34 3.13 5.65
CA LYS A 221 -20.59 4.22 6.62
C LYS A 221 -19.93 4.06 7.98
N LYS A 222 -19.73 2.83 8.45
CA LYS A 222 -19.25 2.56 9.81
C LYS A 222 -18.28 1.38 9.78
N VAL A 223 -17.45 1.25 10.82
CA VAL A 223 -16.65 0.05 11.07
C VAL A 223 -16.92 -0.40 12.50
N MET A 224 -17.21 -1.68 12.66
CA MET A 224 -17.49 -2.33 13.92
C MET A 224 -16.40 -3.33 14.24
N VAL A 225 -15.97 -3.34 15.50
CA VAL A 225 -15.21 -4.42 16.10
C VAL A 225 -16.08 -5.18 17.08
N THR A 226 -16.07 -6.52 17.01
CA THR A 226 -16.68 -7.39 18.01
C THR A 226 -15.59 -8.30 18.57
N LEU A 227 -15.19 -8.06 19.82
CA LEU A 227 -14.18 -8.83 20.54
C LEU A 227 -14.82 -9.99 21.29
N TYR A 228 -14.28 -11.19 21.09
CA TYR A 228 -14.68 -12.41 21.79
C TYR A 228 -13.56 -12.85 22.74
N TYR A 229 -13.93 -13.19 23.97
CA TYR A 229 -12.99 -13.55 25.03
C TYR A 229 -13.56 -14.64 25.95
N ASP A 230 -12.68 -15.19 26.79
CA ASP A 230 -12.96 -16.31 27.70
C ASP A 230 -13.49 -17.56 26.98
N ASN A 231 -12.69 -18.05 26.04
CA ASN A 231 -13.01 -19.13 25.10
C ASN A 231 -14.24 -18.81 24.23
N ALA A 232 -14.33 -17.55 23.78
CA ALA A 232 -15.42 -17.01 22.98
C ALA A 232 -16.82 -17.14 23.61
N THR A 233 -16.90 -17.21 24.94
CA THR A 233 -18.19 -17.27 25.66
C THR A 233 -18.77 -15.89 25.95
N SER A 234 -17.92 -14.87 25.95
CA SER A 234 -18.29 -13.48 26.17
C SER A 234 -17.88 -12.63 24.97
N SER A 235 -18.60 -11.53 24.74
CA SER A 235 -18.28 -10.57 23.69
C SER A 235 -18.54 -9.13 24.10
N VAL A 236 -17.82 -8.22 23.45
CA VAL A 236 -18.02 -6.77 23.55
C VAL A 236 -17.81 -6.15 22.18
N ASP A 237 -18.67 -5.22 21.80
CA ASP A 237 -18.65 -4.56 20.52
C ASP A 237 -18.43 -3.05 20.65
N PHE A 238 -17.85 -2.48 19.61
CA PHE A 238 -17.71 -1.03 19.47
C PHE A 238 -17.78 -0.67 17.99
N THR A 239 -18.52 0.39 17.68
CA THR A 239 -18.71 0.88 16.32
C THR A 239 -18.20 2.29 16.19
N VAL A 240 -17.29 2.51 15.26
CA VAL A 240 -16.86 3.84 14.84
C VAL A 240 -17.63 4.26 13.60
N VAL A 241 -18.21 5.45 13.64
CA VAL A 241 -18.81 6.08 12.46
C VAL A 241 -17.68 6.70 11.65
N THR A 242 -17.54 6.27 10.41
CA THR A 242 -16.47 6.75 9.51
C THR A 242 -16.93 7.95 8.68
N SER A 243 -18.14 8.45 8.95
CA SER A 243 -18.71 9.64 8.33
C SER A 243 -19.45 10.49 9.38
N ALA A 244 -18.74 11.33 10.11
CA ALA A 244 -19.40 12.17 11.13
C ALA A 244 -19.99 13.47 10.54
N THR A 245 -19.51 13.90 9.36
CA THR A 245 -19.94 15.17 8.75
C THR A 245 -19.84 15.11 7.23
N ALA A 246 -20.68 15.86 6.52
CA ALA A 246 -20.66 16.04 5.06
C ALA A 246 -19.38 16.75 4.52
N VAL A 247 -18.29 16.73 5.29
CA VAL A 247 -17.00 17.39 5.05
C VAL A 247 -15.88 16.35 4.88
N ASP A 248 -16.16 15.04 4.96
CA ASP A 248 -15.16 14.01 4.65
C ASP A 248 -14.96 14.00 3.13
N VAL A 249 -13.90 14.66 2.65
CA VAL A 249 -13.64 14.94 1.22
C VAL A 249 -12.93 13.78 0.51
N TYR A 250 -12.43 12.79 1.25
CA TYR A 250 -11.42 11.87 0.72
C TYR A 250 -11.90 10.42 0.55
N PRO A 251 -11.62 9.79 -0.61
CA PRO A 251 -12.12 8.46 -0.95
C PRO A 251 -11.40 7.33 -0.18
N MET A 252 -10.10 7.46 0.11
CA MET A 252 -9.32 6.40 0.75
C MET A 252 -9.18 6.64 2.26
N LEU A 253 -9.65 5.66 3.06
CA LEU A 253 -9.57 5.68 4.52
C LEU A 253 -8.73 4.52 5.05
N HIS A 254 -7.98 4.78 6.12
CA HIS A 254 -7.25 3.78 6.90
C HIS A 254 -7.81 3.71 8.31
N ILE A 255 -8.12 2.51 8.79
CA ILE A 255 -8.54 2.30 10.18
C ILE A 255 -7.61 1.30 10.86
N GLY A 256 -7.09 1.68 12.04
CA GLY A 256 -6.23 0.82 12.83
C GLY A 256 -7.00 -0.33 13.46
N VAL A 257 -6.65 -1.58 13.14
CA VAL A 257 -7.46 -2.77 13.49
C VAL A 257 -6.69 -3.88 14.18
N TYR A 258 -5.36 -3.78 14.31
CA TYR A 258 -4.59 -4.79 15.05
C TYR A 258 -4.69 -4.55 16.57
N PRO A 259 -4.34 -5.53 17.42
CA PRO A 259 -4.62 -5.47 18.86
C PRO A 259 -4.10 -4.21 19.55
N GLN A 260 -2.93 -3.71 19.13
CA GLN A 260 -2.36 -2.52 19.72
C GLN A 260 -3.06 -1.23 19.25
N ASN A 261 -3.70 -1.21 18.06
CA ASN A 261 -4.58 -0.14 17.62
C ASN A 261 -5.86 -0.07 18.44
N LEU A 262 -6.45 -1.23 18.77
CA LEU A 262 -7.63 -1.32 19.64
C LEU A 262 -7.31 -0.86 21.07
N LYS A 263 -6.16 -1.29 21.61
CA LYS A 263 -5.64 -0.82 22.90
C LYS A 263 -5.41 0.70 22.95
N ALA A 264 -4.94 1.28 21.85
CA ALA A 264 -4.71 2.71 21.74
C ALA A 264 -6.01 3.51 21.57
N GLY A 265 -7.14 2.83 21.35
CA GLY A 265 -8.45 3.45 21.19
C GLY A 265 -8.94 4.16 22.47
N GLY A 266 -9.87 5.09 22.27
CA GLY A 266 -10.52 5.82 23.34
C GLY A 266 -11.45 4.96 24.23
N ALA A 267 -12.19 5.64 25.11
CA ALA A 267 -13.12 4.97 26.02
C ALA A 267 -14.20 4.18 25.26
N GLY A 268 -14.39 2.91 25.64
CA GLY A 268 -15.36 2.02 25.03
C GLY A 268 -14.81 1.15 23.89
N VAL A 269 -13.66 1.49 23.32
CA VAL A 269 -12.97 0.60 22.39
C VAL A 269 -12.50 -0.64 23.17
N PRO A 270 -12.80 -1.87 22.72
CA PRO A 270 -12.43 -3.06 23.44
C PRO A 270 -10.92 -3.31 23.33
N ASP A 271 -10.19 -3.29 24.45
CA ASP A 271 -8.74 -3.55 24.51
C ASP A 271 -8.44 -5.05 24.64
N PRO A 272 -8.00 -5.74 23.56
CA PRO A 272 -7.74 -7.17 23.61
C PRO A 272 -6.66 -7.55 24.61
N THR A 273 -5.77 -6.63 25.00
CA THR A 273 -4.69 -6.93 25.97
C THR A 273 -5.17 -6.95 27.42
N LEU A 274 -6.31 -6.31 27.72
CA LEU A 274 -6.96 -6.38 29.03
C LEU A 274 -7.94 -7.56 29.14
N TYR A 275 -8.49 -7.98 28.01
CA TYR A 275 -9.31 -9.18 27.94
C TYR A 275 -8.43 -10.42 27.70
N ASN A 276 -8.85 -11.58 28.20
CA ASN A 276 -8.25 -12.85 27.82
C ASN A 276 -8.74 -13.26 26.42
N TRP A 277 -8.53 -12.42 25.42
CA TRP A 277 -9.16 -12.51 24.11
C TRP A 277 -8.78 -13.77 23.33
N ASP A 278 -9.72 -14.24 22.51
CA ASP A 278 -9.52 -15.38 21.63
C ASP A 278 -9.43 -14.94 20.18
N PHE A 279 -10.41 -14.15 19.74
CA PHE A 279 -10.44 -13.50 18.44
C PHE A 279 -11.35 -12.26 18.49
N TYR A 280 -11.27 -11.43 17.46
CA TYR A 280 -12.24 -10.37 17.21
C TYR A 280 -12.53 -10.27 15.72
N VAL A 281 -13.70 -9.74 15.41
CA VAL A 281 -14.20 -9.59 14.04
C VAL A 281 -14.28 -8.11 13.71
N ILE A 282 -13.71 -7.73 12.58
CA ILE A 282 -13.84 -6.41 11.99
C ILE A 282 -14.82 -6.49 10.82
N THR A 283 -15.88 -5.70 10.92
CA THR A 283 -16.93 -5.62 9.91
C THR A 283 -17.16 -4.16 9.53
N ILE A 284 -17.22 -3.89 8.24
CA ILE A 284 -17.58 -2.60 7.67
C ILE A 284 -19.08 -2.62 7.41
N LEU A 285 -19.80 -1.61 7.87
CA LEU A 285 -21.25 -1.53 7.84
C LEU A 285 -21.74 -0.37 6.97
N ASP A 286 -22.94 -0.49 6.45
CA ASP A 286 -23.67 0.61 5.84
C ASP A 286 -24.41 1.47 6.89
N ASN A 287 -25.27 2.38 6.42
CA ASN A 287 -26.04 3.26 7.30
C ASN A 287 -27.09 2.51 8.15
N THR A 288 -27.51 1.33 7.70
CA THR A 288 -28.51 0.47 8.35
C THR A 288 -27.90 -0.61 9.23
N ASP A 289 -26.59 -0.51 9.52
CA ASP A 289 -25.83 -1.46 10.34
C ASP A 289 -25.72 -2.87 9.70
N GLU A 290 -25.86 -2.95 8.38
CA GLU A 290 -25.68 -4.19 7.63
C GLU A 290 -24.24 -4.33 7.14
N PRO A 291 -23.63 -5.54 7.23
CA PRO A 291 -22.29 -5.80 6.69
C PRO A 291 -22.19 -5.55 5.19
N VAL A 292 -21.20 -4.76 4.77
CA VAL A 292 -20.93 -4.46 3.35
C VAL A 292 -19.67 -5.13 2.81
N ASN A 293 -18.89 -5.77 3.67
CA ASN A 293 -17.68 -6.51 3.33
C ASN A 293 -17.71 -7.94 3.87
N ILE A 294 -16.82 -8.77 3.35
CA ILE A 294 -16.43 -10.01 4.02
C ILE A 294 -15.77 -9.70 5.36
N PRO A 295 -16.19 -10.32 6.47
CA PRO A 295 -15.62 -10.08 7.80
C PRO A 295 -14.13 -10.48 7.87
N TYR A 296 -13.36 -9.66 8.59
CA TYR A 296 -11.96 -9.94 8.89
C TYR A 296 -11.83 -10.42 10.34
N VAL A 297 -11.32 -11.62 10.54
CA VAL A 297 -11.20 -12.25 11.85
C VAL A 297 -9.75 -12.24 12.27
N PHE A 298 -9.43 -11.48 13.30
CA PHE A 298 -8.12 -11.44 13.92
C PHE A 298 -8.15 -12.40 15.10
N TYR A 299 -7.29 -13.41 15.11
CA TYR A 299 -7.22 -14.38 16.20
C TYR A 299 -5.89 -14.28 16.95
N ASN A 300 -5.91 -14.66 18.22
CA ASN A 300 -4.76 -14.60 19.09
C ASN A 300 -3.74 -15.67 18.71
N ALA A 301 -2.73 -15.28 17.94
CA ALA A 301 -1.70 -16.19 17.47
C ALA A 301 -0.84 -16.76 18.63
N SER A 302 -0.73 -16.06 19.75
CA SER A 302 -0.03 -16.59 20.94
C SER A 302 -0.75 -17.77 21.59
N LYS A 303 -2.08 -17.88 21.42
CA LYS A 303 -2.89 -18.97 21.99
C LYS A 303 -3.20 -20.07 20.97
N TYR A 304 -3.61 -19.66 19.78
CA TYR A 304 -4.18 -20.53 18.74
C TYR A 304 -3.35 -20.58 17.46
N GLY A 305 -2.19 -19.93 17.44
CA GLY A 305 -1.24 -19.98 16.34
C GLY A 305 -0.20 -21.09 16.52
N GLN A 306 0.70 -21.18 15.55
CA GLN A 306 1.83 -22.10 15.58
C GLN A 306 2.90 -21.56 16.54
N HIS A 307 3.39 -22.40 17.45
CA HIS A 307 4.34 -22.02 18.50
C HIS A 307 5.58 -22.93 18.49
N ASP A 308 6.28 -22.96 17.36
CA ASP A 308 7.48 -23.79 17.22
C ASP A 308 8.72 -23.16 17.89
N CYS A 309 8.80 -21.82 17.98
CA CYS A 309 9.94 -21.09 18.56
C CYS A 309 9.55 -19.73 19.15
N ASN A 310 10.03 -19.42 20.36
CA ASN A 310 9.86 -18.12 21.05
C ASN A 310 10.90 -17.07 20.60
N ASN A 311 10.91 -16.70 19.32
CA ASN A 311 11.74 -15.58 18.86
C ASN A 311 10.94 -14.27 18.83
N ASP A 312 11.65 -13.15 18.80
CA ASP A 312 11.02 -11.84 18.59
C ASP A 312 10.36 -11.78 17.21
N VAL A 313 9.10 -11.34 17.19
CA VAL A 313 8.32 -11.21 15.96
C VAL A 313 8.80 -9.99 15.17
N ILE A 314 9.22 -10.21 13.92
CA ILE A 314 9.51 -9.13 12.98
C ILE A 314 8.30 -8.90 12.09
N ARG A 315 7.70 -7.72 12.20
CA ARG A 315 6.51 -7.35 11.44
C ARG A 315 6.85 -6.45 10.27
N ILE A 316 6.54 -6.90 9.06
CA ILE A 316 6.70 -6.12 7.84
C ILE A 316 5.34 -5.64 7.36
N ALA A 317 5.26 -4.38 6.97
CA ALA A 317 4.11 -3.76 6.33
C ALA A 317 4.48 -3.34 4.90
N TRP A 318 3.56 -3.44 3.95
CA TRP A 318 3.78 -2.98 2.58
C TRP A 318 2.49 -2.51 1.93
N VAL A 319 2.60 -1.73 0.86
CA VAL A 319 1.43 -1.37 0.04
C VAL A 319 1.12 -2.52 -0.92
N SER A 320 -0.10 -3.04 -0.83
CA SER A 320 -0.62 -4.19 -1.56
C SER A 320 -0.88 -3.88 -3.03
N MET A 321 -1.14 -4.90 -3.85
CA MET A 321 -1.59 -4.70 -5.24
C MET A 321 -2.93 -3.98 -5.28
N ARG A 322 -3.77 -4.15 -4.27
CA ARG A 322 -5.05 -3.44 -4.14
C ARG A 322 -4.91 -2.02 -3.57
N GLY A 323 -3.70 -1.59 -3.25
CA GLY A 323 -3.40 -0.22 -2.82
C GLY A 323 -3.82 0.10 -1.39
N GLY A 324 -3.94 -0.91 -0.54
CA GLY A 324 -4.03 -0.74 0.90
C GLY A 324 -2.76 -1.24 1.60
N TRP A 325 -2.68 -1.01 2.91
CA TRP A 325 -1.56 -1.55 3.70
C TRP A 325 -1.82 -3.01 4.09
N ASP A 326 -0.81 -3.85 3.82
CA ASP A 326 -0.77 -5.26 4.17
C ASP A 326 0.37 -5.55 5.14
N TYR A 327 0.27 -6.63 5.91
CA TYR A 327 1.18 -6.92 7.02
C TYR A 327 1.53 -8.40 7.08
N PHE A 328 2.71 -8.74 7.58
CA PHE A 328 3.08 -10.12 7.85
C PHE A 328 4.06 -10.22 9.02
N ASN A 329 3.85 -11.22 9.87
CA ASN A 329 4.67 -11.49 11.05
C ASN A 329 5.65 -12.64 10.75
N PHE A 330 6.94 -12.34 10.78
CA PHE A 330 8.01 -13.32 10.70
C PHE A 330 8.40 -13.72 12.13
N ILE A 331 8.11 -14.96 12.51
CA ILE A 331 8.22 -15.42 13.90
C ILE A 331 9.41 -16.36 14.14
N LYS A 332 10.07 -16.84 13.08
CA LYS A 332 11.31 -17.62 13.21
C LYS A 332 12.51 -16.69 13.34
N ARG A 333 13.63 -17.26 13.78
CA ARG A 333 14.89 -16.55 14.05
C ARG A 333 15.19 -15.51 12.96
N SER A 334 15.37 -14.26 13.36
CA SER A 334 15.80 -13.18 12.49
C SER A 334 17.24 -12.78 12.81
N GLU A 335 17.95 -12.24 11.83
CA GLU A 335 19.35 -11.82 11.96
C GLU A 335 19.55 -10.44 11.34
N ILE A 336 20.14 -9.52 12.10
CA ILE A 336 20.54 -8.21 11.60
C ILE A 336 22.05 -8.23 11.36
N SER A 337 22.46 -8.07 10.10
CA SER A 337 23.85 -7.93 9.68
C SER A 337 24.15 -6.46 9.36
N ASN A 338 25.31 -5.98 9.76
CA ASN A 338 25.80 -4.64 9.43
C ASN A 338 27.11 -4.77 8.66
N GLN A 339 27.14 -4.31 7.42
CA GLN A 339 28.34 -4.24 6.60
C GLN A 339 28.82 -2.79 6.54
N VAL A 340 30.11 -2.56 6.78
CA VAL A 340 30.71 -1.21 6.74
C VAL A 340 31.73 -1.18 5.62
N ASP A 341 31.40 -0.50 4.53
CA ASP A 341 32.30 -0.24 3.42
C ASP A 341 33.00 1.10 3.64
N ARG A 342 34.34 1.07 3.72
CA ARG A 342 35.16 2.27 3.94
C ARG A 342 35.77 2.74 2.63
N LYS A 343 35.45 3.95 2.20
CA LYS A 343 36.16 4.58 1.07
C LYS A 343 37.48 5.14 1.58
N GLN A 344 38.58 4.49 1.18
CA GLN A 344 39.92 4.89 1.56
C GLN A 344 40.68 5.46 0.37
N PHE A 345 41.49 6.50 0.59
CA PHE A 345 42.49 6.93 -0.39
C PHE A 345 43.87 6.94 0.23
N THR A 346 44.88 6.65 -0.60
CA THR A 346 46.27 6.80 -0.20
C THR A 346 46.73 8.20 -0.55
N ARG A 347 47.22 8.94 0.45
CA ARG A 347 47.77 10.28 0.20
C ARG A 347 48.98 10.17 -0.74
N ARG A 348 49.00 10.98 -1.80
CA ARG A 348 50.12 11.02 -2.74
C ARG A 348 51.40 11.45 -2.00
N LEU A 349 52.51 10.77 -2.31
CA LEU A 349 53.84 11.09 -1.78
C LEU A 349 54.39 12.31 -2.52
N ASN A 350 53.96 13.49 -2.11
CA ASN A 350 54.50 14.76 -2.58
C ASN A 350 54.19 15.85 -1.55
N ASN A 351 55.20 16.59 -1.08
CA ASN A 351 55.01 17.74 -0.17
C ASN A 351 55.27 19.11 -0.82
N SER A 352 55.54 19.17 -2.14
CA SER A 352 55.83 20.43 -2.86
C SER A 352 56.98 21.28 -2.24
N SER A 353 57.96 20.63 -1.59
CA SER A 353 59.15 21.26 -0.99
C SER A 353 60.43 20.50 -1.40
N SER A 354 61.59 20.89 -0.84
CA SER A 354 62.90 20.29 -1.15
C SER A 354 63.05 18.83 -0.69
N ASP A 355 62.30 18.39 0.32
CA ASP A 355 62.22 16.97 0.71
C ASP A 355 61.02 16.32 0.03
N ILE A 356 61.23 15.48 -0.98
CA ILE A 356 60.17 14.94 -1.86
C ILE A 356 59.06 14.21 -1.06
N PHE A 357 59.40 13.53 0.05
CA PHE A 357 58.44 12.96 0.99
C PHE A 357 59.02 12.66 2.39
N TYR A 358 58.16 12.60 3.42
CA TYR A 358 58.50 12.10 4.77
C TYR A 358 58.12 10.63 4.98
N ARG A 359 58.81 9.93 5.89
CA ARG A 359 58.58 8.49 6.20
C ARG A 359 57.12 8.16 6.54
N ASN A 360 56.41 9.09 7.20
CA ASN A 360 55.02 8.90 7.64
C ASN A 360 53.99 9.49 6.66
N GLN A 361 54.41 9.93 5.46
CA GLN A 361 53.55 10.70 4.57
C GLN A 361 52.56 9.85 3.77
N ARG A 362 52.89 8.57 3.55
CA ARG A 362 52.00 7.58 2.92
C ARG A 362 51.08 6.97 3.99
N GLN A 363 49.95 7.61 4.20
CA GLN A 363 48.88 7.11 5.05
C GLN A 363 47.64 6.87 4.20
N THR A 364 46.96 5.76 4.49
CA THR A 364 45.62 5.49 4.02
C THR A 364 44.67 6.23 4.94
N ILE A 365 43.87 7.14 4.39
CA ILE A 365 42.92 7.94 5.14
C ILE A 365 41.51 7.53 4.72
N ASP A 366 40.64 7.33 5.70
CA ASP A 366 39.23 7.03 5.49
C ASP A 366 38.50 8.34 5.19
N LEU A 367 37.76 8.40 4.08
CA LEU A 367 37.02 9.59 3.67
C LEU A 367 35.62 9.60 4.29
N ILE A 368 34.87 8.52 4.08
CA ILE A 368 33.49 8.31 4.54
C ILE A 368 33.28 6.80 4.73
N ASN A 369 32.56 6.44 5.80
CA ASN A 369 32.12 5.07 6.06
C ASN A 369 30.67 4.91 5.59
N LEU A 370 30.44 4.05 4.60
CA LEU A 370 29.10 3.67 4.16
C LEU A 370 28.70 2.42 4.93
N THR A 371 27.72 2.53 5.83
CA THR A 371 27.25 1.39 6.62
C THR A 371 25.91 0.92 6.08
N GLU A 372 25.87 -0.29 5.54
CA GLU A 372 24.65 -0.92 5.08
C GLU A 372 24.14 -1.92 6.13
N ARG A 373 22.86 -1.84 6.48
CA ARG A 373 22.22 -2.79 7.42
C ARG A 373 21.23 -3.67 6.67
N THR A 374 21.36 -4.98 6.87
CA THR A 374 20.49 -5.99 6.27
C THR A 374 19.81 -6.81 7.36
N ILE A 375 18.51 -6.97 7.27
CA ILE A 375 17.70 -7.84 8.14
C ILE A 375 17.36 -9.09 7.33
N THR A 376 17.74 -10.25 7.83
CA THR A 376 17.28 -11.54 7.32
C THR A 376 16.16 -12.04 8.23
N VAL A 377 14.96 -12.23 7.68
CA VAL A 377 13.79 -12.71 8.41
C VAL A 377 13.36 -14.07 7.92
N ASN A 378 12.78 -14.87 8.81
CA ASN A 378 12.29 -16.21 8.49
C ASN A 378 10.82 -16.32 8.86
N SER A 379 9.99 -16.75 7.90
CA SER A 379 8.57 -16.99 8.15
C SER A 379 8.41 -18.27 8.96
N ASP A 380 7.20 -18.48 9.50
CA ASP A 380 6.83 -19.83 9.90
C ASP A 380 6.60 -20.74 8.68
N TRP A 381 6.11 -21.95 8.92
CA TRP A 381 5.49 -22.79 7.92
C TRP A 381 4.30 -22.05 7.32
N ILE A 382 4.41 -21.69 6.03
CA ILE A 382 3.36 -20.94 5.35
C ILE A 382 2.54 -21.84 4.43
N GLN A 383 1.27 -21.51 4.29
CA GLN A 383 0.32 -22.20 3.41
C GLN A 383 0.45 -21.73 1.96
N GLU A 384 -0.06 -22.52 1.00
CA GLU A 384 0.08 -22.25 -0.44
C GLU A 384 -0.39 -20.84 -0.84
N ASN A 385 -1.52 -20.37 -0.31
CA ASN A 385 -2.07 -19.06 -0.65
C ASN A 385 -1.35 -17.91 0.07
N GLU A 386 -0.62 -18.18 1.15
CA GLU A 386 0.25 -17.20 1.79
C GLU A 386 1.49 -16.92 0.93
N PHE A 387 1.98 -17.90 0.15
CA PHE A 387 3.03 -17.63 -0.85
C PHE A 387 2.55 -16.63 -1.90
N VAL A 388 1.30 -16.78 -2.37
CA VAL A 388 0.71 -15.86 -3.35
C VAL A 388 0.54 -14.47 -2.74
N TYR A 389 0.17 -14.38 -1.46
CA TYR A 389 0.10 -13.12 -0.72
C TYR A 389 1.47 -12.44 -0.59
N LEU A 390 2.50 -13.20 -0.18
CA LEU A 390 3.86 -12.68 -0.02
C LEU A 390 4.53 -12.29 -1.34
N LYS A 391 4.09 -12.82 -2.48
CA LYS A 391 4.54 -12.34 -3.79
C LYS A 391 4.33 -10.84 -3.97
N ASN A 392 3.26 -10.28 -3.42
CA ASN A 392 2.88 -8.89 -3.64
C ASN A 392 3.83 -7.93 -2.91
N LEU A 393 4.46 -8.38 -1.83
CA LEU A 393 5.55 -7.68 -1.17
C LEU A 393 6.72 -7.39 -2.13
N PHE A 394 7.05 -8.31 -3.05
CA PHE A 394 8.14 -8.12 -4.03
C PHE A 394 7.82 -7.03 -5.07
N ASN A 395 6.54 -6.77 -5.33
CA ASN A 395 6.11 -5.75 -6.27
C ASN A 395 5.85 -4.39 -5.60
N SER A 396 5.84 -4.35 -4.26
CA SER A 396 5.53 -3.15 -3.53
C SER A 396 6.68 -2.14 -3.60
N ASN A 397 6.33 -0.87 -3.80
CA ASN A 397 7.29 0.22 -3.81
C ASN A 397 7.47 0.87 -2.43
N GLN A 398 6.68 0.46 -1.43
CA GLN A 398 6.67 0.99 -0.07
C GLN A 398 6.61 -0.17 0.91
N VAL A 399 7.70 -0.37 1.66
CA VAL A 399 7.83 -1.46 2.64
C VAL A 399 8.41 -0.89 3.92
N HIS A 400 7.76 -1.18 5.04
CA HIS A 400 8.15 -0.75 6.38
C HIS A 400 8.37 -1.93 7.30
N TRP A 401 9.41 -1.86 8.13
CA TRP A 401 9.56 -2.68 9.30
C TRP A 401 8.96 -1.96 10.50
N LEU A 402 7.93 -2.54 11.11
CA LEU A 402 7.32 -2.02 12.32
C LEU A 402 8.07 -2.57 13.52
N THR A 403 8.73 -1.70 14.27
CA THR A 403 9.61 -2.09 15.36
C THR A 403 9.55 -1.12 16.53
N ARG A 404 10.04 -1.57 17.68
CA ARG A 404 10.34 -0.69 18.82
C ARG A 404 11.83 -0.39 18.80
N PRO A 405 12.24 0.87 18.96
CA PRO A 405 13.66 1.18 19.08
C PRO A 405 14.20 0.52 20.35
N THR A 406 15.17 -0.38 20.19
CA THR A 406 15.87 -1.05 21.30
C THR A 406 17.01 -0.21 21.88
N ILE A 407 17.35 0.92 21.25
CA ILE A 407 18.65 1.61 21.44
C ILE A 407 18.57 2.83 22.40
N TYR A 408 17.39 3.35 22.72
CA TYR A 408 17.28 4.48 23.64
C TYR A 408 16.34 4.17 24.81
N PRO A 409 16.84 4.01 26.05
CA PRO A 409 15.97 4.16 27.22
C PRO A 409 15.62 5.65 27.34
N ILE A 410 14.44 6.03 26.88
CA ILE A 410 13.86 7.31 27.28
C ILE A 410 13.51 7.17 28.77
N SER A 411 13.92 8.16 29.57
CA SER A 411 13.78 8.16 31.03
C SER A 411 12.36 7.81 31.49
N ASN A 412 12.20 6.67 32.17
CA ASN A 412 11.18 6.24 33.16
C ASN A 412 9.72 6.74 33.15
N THR A 413 9.22 7.44 32.13
CA THR A 413 7.83 7.92 32.06
C THR A 413 7.21 7.87 30.67
N THR A 414 7.93 7.43 29.64
CA THR A 414 7.40 7.35 28.27
C THR A 414 7.95 6.10 27.60
N GLN A 415 7.07 5.14 27.29
CA GLN A 415 7.44 3.97 26.50
C GLN A 415 8.08 4.43 25.18
N ASN A 416 9.13 3.73 24.75
CA ASN A 416 9.70 3.95 23.42
C ASN A 416 8.57 3.88 22.37
N PRO A 417 8.36 4.93 21.57
CA PRO A 417 7.30 4.90 20.58
C PRO A 417 7.62 3.82 19.55
N ASP A 418 6.60 3.07 19.14
CA ASP A 418 6.68 2.19 17.98
C ASP A 418 7.06 3.02 16.74
N ILE A 419 8.01 2.52 15.94
CA ILE A 419 8.55 3.21 14.76
C ILE A 419 8.38 2.36 13.50
N ALA A 420 8.01 3.01 12.41
CA ALA A 420 7.98 2.41 11.08
C ALA A 420 9.28 2.77 10.37
N VAL A 421 10.16 1.79 10.18
CA VAL A 421 11.46 1.97 9.52
C VAL A 421 11.33 1.59 8.06
N PRO A 422 11.63 2.47 7.10
CA PRO A 422 11.59 2.12 5.69
C PRO A 422 12.67 1.09 5.35
N VAL A 423 12.27 0.07 4.61
CA VAL A 423 13.15 -1.03 4.17
C VAL A 423 12.91 -1.32 2.69
N SER A 424 13.91 -1.92 2.05
CA SER A 424 13.85 -2.36 0.65
C SER A 424 14.19 -3.84 0.57
N LEU A 425 13.39 -4.62 -0.15
CA LEU A 425 13.66 -6.04 -0.36
C LEU A 425 14.87 -6.22 -1.29
N ILE A 426 15.86 -7.01 -0.85
CA ILE A 426 17.09 -7.27 -1.61
C ILE A 426 16.89 -8.47 -2.54
N ASP A 427 16.10 -9.45 -2.12
CA ASP A 427 15.89 -10.67 -2.89
C ASP A 427 15.09 -10.38 -4.16
N THR A 428 15.67 -10.75 -5.31
CA THR A 428 15.09 -10.46 -6.64
C THR A 428 14.26 -11.60 -7.21
N SER A 429 14.16 -12.72 -6.49
CA SER A 429 13.45 -13.92 -6.97
C SER A 429 12.74 -14.64 -5.84
N PHE A 430 11.52 -15.08 -6.11
CA PHE A 430 10.69 -15.88 -5.22
C PHE A 430 10.16 -17.10 -5.96
N THR A 431 10.26 -18.28 -5.34
CA THR A 431 9.71 -19.52 -5.93
C THR A 431 8.44 -19.91 -5.18
N GLU A 432 7.30 -19.76 -5.83
CA GLU A 432 6.02 -20.29 -5.36
C GLU A 432 6.05 -21.83 -5.41
N GLN A 433 5.84 -22.49 -4.26
CA GLN A 433 5.76 -23.95 -4.21
C GLN A 433 4.30 -24.38 -4.07
N ARG A 434 3.77 -25.08 -5.08
CA ARG A 434 2.38 -25.62 -5.12
C ARG A 434 2.34 -27.15 -5.06
N GLY A 435 3.29 -27.74 -4.32
CA GLY A 435 3.44 -29.19 -4.25
C GLY A 435 2.44 -29.83 -3.29
N ARG A 436 1.68 -30.84 -3.74
CA ARG A 436 0.89 -31.73 -2.84
C ARG A 436 1.76 -32.78 -2.12
N ASN A 437 3.03 -32.47 -1.87
CA ASN A 437 3.98 -33.41 -1.27
C ASN A 437 3.89 -33.46 0.26
N GLY A 438 2.96 -32.71 0.87
CA GLY A 438 2.74 -32.67 2.31
C GLY A 438 3.90 -32.05 3.11
N LYS A 439 4.88 -31.43 2.44
CA LYS A 439 6.00 -30.77 3.10
C LYS A 439 5.66 -29.31 3.34
N LEU A 440 5.73 -28.91 4.61
CA LEU A 440 5.67 -27.51 5.00
C LEU A 440 6.97 -26.81 4.58
N VAL A 441 6.83 -25.59 4.08
CA VAL A 441 7.94 -24.79 3.56
C VAL A 441 7.92 -23.44 4.27
N ASN A 442 9.11 -22.96 4.62
CA ASN A 442 9.32 -21.62 5.15
C ASN A 442 9.97 -20.72 4.09
N VAL A 443 9.87 -19.42 4.29
CA VAL A 443 10.47 -18.40 3.43
C VAL A 443 11.46 -17.60 4.25
N THR A 444 12.64 -17.42 3.67
CA THR A 444 13.66 -16.49 4.17
C THR A 444 13.70 -15.29 3.25
N LEU A 445 13.55 -14.09 3.80
CA LEU A 445 13.65 -12.83 3.04
C LEU A 445 14.73 -11.93 3.63
N LYS A 446 15.38 -11.15 2.78
CA LYS A 446 16.39 -10.17 3.16
C LYS A 446 15.96 -8.76 2.80
N PHE A 447 15.98 -7.89 3.79
CA PHE A 447 15.64 -6.47 3.65
C PHE A 447 16.84 -5.58 3.97
N LYS A 448 17.08 -4.55 3.16
CA LYS A 448 18.00 -3.46 3.44
C LYS A 448 17.25 -2.35 4.17
N ILE A 449 17.77 -1.89 5.30
CA ILE A 449 17.28 -0.65 5.93
C ILE A 449 17.77 0.51 5.07
N THR A 450 16.85 1.37 4.61
CA THR A 450 17.17 2.43 3.64
C THR A 450 17.69 3.72 4.27
N GLN A 451 17.67 3.82 5.60
CA GLN A 451 18.24 4.94 6.34
C GLN A 451 19.71 4.70 6.66
N ASP A 452 20.58 5.55 6.09
CA ASP A 452 22.00 5.54 6.39
C ASP A 452 22.30 6.21 7.75
N PHE A 453 23.40 5.81 8.39
CA PHE A 453 23.90 6.55 9.55
C PHE A 453 24.43 7.92 9.12
N TRP A 454 24.10 8.96 9.89
CA TRP A 454 24.86 10.20 9.86
C TRP A 454 26.27 9.90 10.40
N THR A 455 27.28 10.00 9.55
CA THR A 455 28.70 9.80 9.93
C THR A 455 29.46 11.11 9.96
#